data_AF-A0A3S5ATC8-F1
#
_entry.id   AF-A0A3S5ATC8-F1
#
_cell.length_a   1.000
_cell.length_b   1.000
_cell.length_c   1.000
_cell.angle_alpha   90.00
_cell.angle_beta   90.00
_cell.angle_gamma   90.00
#
_symmetry.space_group_name_H-M   'P 1'
#
loop_
_entity.id
_entity.type
_entity.pdbx_description
1 polymer ?
#
loop_
_entity_poly.entity_id
_entity_poly.type
_entity_poly.pdbx_seq_one_letter_code
_entity_poly.pdbx_strand_id
1 'polypeptide(L)'
;MILDETSEFVGSEIDIEINPRQIYIRDGDRLNTSCHTNDPHRYGTEWYRRLPNGQEVIIVTGALLLIPSVSQSQLQNSEIFCRAREHYTDQIVGEPEQLNLIWESGRSMHHIYFAFL
;
A
#
# COMPACT_ATOMS: atom_id res chain seq x y z
N MET A 1 -9.49 37.95 34.06
CA MET A 1 -8.40 37.18 33.45
C MET A 1 -9.03 35.87 33.00
N ILE A 2 -9.25 35.76 31.69
CA ILE A 2 -9.91 34.62 31.06
C ILE A 2 -8.79 33.63 30.72
N LEU A 3 -8.89 32.40 31.21
CA LEU A 3 -8.15 31.27 30.65
C LEU A 3 -9.19 30.42 29.93
N ASP A 4 -9.32 30.69 28.64
CA ASP A 4 -10.07 29.87 27.70
C ASP A 4 -9.10 28.76 27.24
N GLU A 5 -9.13 27.62 27.91
CA GLU A 5 -8.37 26.41 27.54
C GLU A 5 -9.11 25.62 26.45
N THR A 6 -9.50 26.30 25.37
CA THR A 6 -9.83 25.64 24.11
C THR A 6 -8.64 25.76 23.16
N SER A 7 -7.49 25.23 23.59
CA SER A 7 -6.48 24.80 22.63
C SER A 7 -7.03 23.52 21.99
N GLU A 8 -7.95 23.69 21.04
CA GLU A 8 -8.21 22.66 20.04
C GLU A 8 -6.85 22.30 19.45
N PHE A 9 -6.34 21.14 19.85
CA PHE A 9 -5.25 20.51 19.15
C PHE A 9 -5.84 20.19 17.78
N VAL A 10 -5.71 21.12 16.84
CA VAL A 10 -5.88 20.85 15.42
C VAL A 10 -4.73 19.91 15.11
N GLY A 11 -4.93 18.63 15.40
CA GLY A 11 -4.06 17.58 14.92
C GLY A 11 -4.02 17.78 13.42
N SER A 12 -2.89 18.27 12.93
CA SER A 12 -2.62 18.38 11.51
C SER A 12 -3.00 17.04 10.90
N GLU A 13 -4.06 17.04 10.08
CA GLU A 13 -4.53 15.85 9.39
C GLU A 13 -3.33 15.30 8.60
N ILE A 14 -2.98 14.04 8.88
CA ILE A 14 -1.82 13.41 8.26
C ILE A 14 -2.29 12.88 6.92
N ASP A 15 -1.87 13.55 5.86
CA ASP A 15 -2.16 13.12 4.51
C ASP A 15 -1.12 12.13 4.03
N ILE A 16 -1.58 11.02 3.48
CA ILE A 16 -0.75 9.99 2.85
C ILE A 16 -1.02 10.00 1.35
N GLU A 17 0.04 10.06 0.54
CA GLU A 17 -0.03 9.99 -0.92
C GLU A 17 0.74 8.78 -1.45
N ILE A 18 0.07 7.95 -2.24
CA ILE A 18 0.69 6.85 -2.99
C ILE A 18 0.89 7.26 -4.46
N ASN A 19 2.11 7.06 -4.98
CA ASN A 19 2.42 7.32 -6.37
C ASN A 19 3.24 6.18 -7.03
N PRO A 20 2.75 5.55 -8.11
CA PRO A 20 1.39 5.66 -8.65
C PRO A 20 0.35 4.91 -7.81
N ARG A 21 -0.81 5.53 -7.54
CA ARG A 21 -1.92 4.93 -6.76
C ARG A 21 -2.59 3.74 -7.43
N GLN A 22 -2.57 3.68 -8.76
CA GLN A 22 -3.20 2.64 -9.56
C GLN A 22 -2.20 2.05 -10.55
N ILE A 23 -2.03 0.73 -10.53
CA ILE A 23 -1.01 0.04 -11.32
C ILE A 23 -1.62 -1.17 -12.00
N TYR A 24 -1.46 -1.24 -13.32
CA TYR A 24 -1.83 -2.40 -14.13
C TYR A 24 -0.67 -3.40 -14.14
N ILE A 25 -0.95 -4.65 -13.80
CA ILE A 25 0.07 -5.68 -13.61
C ILE A 25 -0.35 -7.05 -14.15
N ARG A 26 0.66 -7.87 -14.49
CA ARG A 26 0.59 -9.28 -14.85
C ARG A 26 1.54 -10.10 -13.98
N ASP A 27 1.38 -11.43 -14.04
CA ASP A 27 2.37 -12.34 -13.44
C ASP A 27 3.78 -12.07 -13.99
N GLY A 28 4.75 -11.96 -13.08
CA GLY A 28 6.15 -11.68 -13.41
C GLY A 28 6.52 -10.20 -13.51
N ASP A 29 5.55 -9.29 -13.50
CA ASP A 29 5.84 -7.86 -13.56
C ASP A 29 6.55 -7.36 -12.30
N ARG A 30 7.25 -6.24 -12.44
CA ARG A 30 7.84 -5.50 -11.32
C ARG A 30 6.86 -4.45 -10.80
N LEU A 31 6.53 -4.53 -9.52
CA LEU A 31 5.83 -3.45 -8.82
C LEU A 31 6.84 -2.45 -8.28
N ASN A 32 6.63 -1.18 -8.58
CA ASN A 32 7.37 -0.07 -7.99
C ASN A 32 6.40 1.08 -7.70
N THR A 33 6.23 1.41 -6.43
CA THR A 33 5.41 2.53 -5.97
C THR A 33 6.03 3.13 -4.72
N SER A 34 5.74 4.41 -4.49
CA SER A 34 6.12 5.10 -3.28
C SER A 34 4.90 5.57 -2.50
N CYS A 35 5.11 5.78 -1.20
CA CYS A 35 4.15 6.35 -0.27
C CYS A 35 4.84 7.46 0.51
N HIS A 36 4.18 8.60 0.64
CA HIS A 36 4.72 9.79 1.30
C HIS A 36 3.68 10.42 2.23
N THR A 37 4.17 11.07 3.29
CA THR A 37 3.35 11.93 4.16
C THR A 37 3.56 13.39 3.82
N ASN A 38 2.61 14.25 4.21
CA ASN A 38 2.75 15.71 4.13
C ASN A 38 3.85 16.28 5.06
N ASP A 39 4.29 15.53 6.09
CA ASP A 39 5.42 15.85 6.96
C ASP A 39 6.35 14.62 7.16
N PRO A 40 7.33 14.41 6.27
CA PRO A 40 8.25 13.26 6.35
C PRO A 40 9.29 13.39 7.47
N HIS A 41 9.46 14.60 8.05
CA HIS A 41 10.38 14.81 9.17
C HIS A 41 9.80 14.29 10.49
N ARG A 42 8.47 14.34 10.62
CA ARG A 42 7.75 13.84 11.78
C ARG A 42 7.24 12.41 11.61
N TYR A 43 6.90 12.03 10.37
CA TYR A 43 6.29 10.75 10.07
C TYR A 43 7.11 9.94 9.06
N GLY A 44 7.30 8.66 9.35
CA GLY A 44 7.69 7.64 8.38
C GLY A 44 6.46 6.98 7.77
N THR A 45 6.70 6.06 6.84
CA THR A 45 5.64 5.28 6.20
C THR A 45 5.95 3.80 6.26
N GLU A 46 4.91 2.97 6.29
CA GLU A 46 5.04 1.52 6.24
C GLU A 46 3.99 0.92 5.32
N TRP A 47 4.40 -0.11 4.59
CA TRP A 47 3.56 -0.86 3.68
C TRP A 47 3.05 -2.12 4.34
N TYR A 48 1.75 -2.34 4.21
CA TYR A 48 1.05 -3.47 4.78
C TYR A 48 0.31 -4.24 3.70
N ARG A 49 0.11 -5.52 3.98
CA ARG A 49 -0.76 -6.40 3.23
C ARG A 49 -1.82 -6.98 4.13
N ARG A 50 -3.09 -6.81 3.79
CA ARG A 50 -4.20 -7.56 4.39
C ARG A 50 -4.50 -8.79 3.57
N LEU A 51 -4.39 -9.95 4.20
CA LEU A 51 -4.67 -11.26 3.62
C LEU A 51 -6.19 -11.53 3.61
N PRO A 52 -6.68 -12.51 2.81
CA PRO A 52 -8.11 -12.83 2.74
C PRO A 52 -8.76 -13.19 4.09
N ASN A 53 -7.96 -13.67 5.05
CA ASN A 53 -8.40 -14.00 6.41
C ASN A 53 -8.46 -12.78 7.35
N GLY A 54 -8.21 -11.56 6.84
CA GLY A 54 -8.16 -10.32 7.61
C GLY A 54 -6.83 -10.05 8.32
N GLN A 55 -5.88 -10.98 8.26
CA GLN A 55 -4.57 -10.79 8.89
C GLN A 55 -3.77 -9.71 8.14
N GLU A 56 -3.23 -8.75 8.88
CA GLU A 56 -2.33 -7.73 8.36
C GLU A 56 -0.87 -8.13 8.61
N VAL A 57 -0.03 -8.00 7.59
CA VAL A 57 1.41 -8.22 7.68
C VAL A 57 2.17 -7.02 7.13
N ILE A 58 3.26 -6.64 7.78
CA ILE A 58 4.17 -5.61 7.27
C ILE A 58 4.94 -6.20 6.09
N ILE A 59 4.93 -5.51 4.96
CA ILE A 59 5.69 -5.87 3.76
C ILE A 59 7.06 -5.20 3.81
N VAL A 60 7.06 -3.87 4.03
CA VAL A 60 8.25 -3.02 4.04
C VAL A 60 8.04 -1.86 5.01
N THR A 61 9.06 -1.58 5.83
CA THR A 61 9.18 -0.31 6.55
C THR A 61 9.93 0.69 5.66
N GLY A 62 9.29 1.80 5.32
CA GLY A 62 9.83 2.84 4.43
C GLY A 62 8.86 3.28 3.34
N ALA A 63 9.29 4.29 2.56
CA ALA A 63 8.46 4.90 1.51
C ALA A 63 8.27 4.01 0.28
N LEU A 64 9.27 3.21 -0.09
CA LEU A 64 9.30 2.48 -1.35
C LEU A 64 8.80 1.03 -1.18
N LEU A 65 7.82 0.64 -2.01
CA LEU A 65 7.40 -0.75 -2.18
C LEU A 65 7.94 -1.28 -3.51
N LEU A 66 8.81 -2.28 -3.42
CA LEU A 66 9.41 -2.96 -4.56
C LEU A 66 9.08 -4.45 -4.51
N ILE A 67 8.30 -4.95 -5.48
CA ILE A 67 8.06 -6.39 -5.66
C ILE A 67 8.71 -6.80 -6.99
N PRO A 68 9.84 -7.54 -6.96
CA PRO A 68 10.62 -7.84 -8.16
C PRO A 68 9.92 -8.72 -9.20
N SER A 69 8.97 -9.52 -8.75
CA SER A 69 8.17 -10.43 -9.58
C SER A 69 6.84 -10.64 -8.88
N VAL A 70 5.79 -10.06 -9.43
CA VAL A 70 4.44 -10.13 -8.89
C VAL A 70 3.81 -11.47 -9.26
N SER A 71 3.06 -12.08 -8.33
CA SER A 71 2.26 -13.28 -8.61
C SER A 71 0.78 -13.07 -8.27
N GLN A 72 -0.10 -13.38 -9.22
CA GLN A 72 -1.56 -13.31 -9.09
C GLN A 72 -2.07 -14.23 -7.99
N SER A 73 -1.56 -15.48 -7.97
CA SER A 73 -1.90 -16.44 -6.92
C SER A 73 -1.57 -15.94 -5.50
N GLN A 74 -0.56 -15.07 -5.40
CA GLN A 74 -0.18 -14.46 -4.15
C GLN A 74 -1.03 -13.22 -3.87
N LEU A 75 -1.11 -12.25 -4.78
CA LEU A 75 -1.60 -10.90 -4.46
C LEU A 75 -3.07 -10.61 -4.81
N GLN A 76 -3.74 -11.41 -5.66
CA GLN A 76 -5.06 -11.04 -6.21
C GLN A 76 -6.17 -10.84 -5.17
N ASN A 77 -6.10 -11.57 -4.05
CA ASN A 77 -7.10 -11.48 -2.98
C ASN A 77 -6.54 -10.76 -1.75
N SER A 78 -5.56 -9.88 -1.94
CA SER A 78 -4.96 -9.13 -0.86
C SER A 78 -5.04 -7.64 -1.11
N GLU A 79 -5.23 -6.89 -0.03
CA GLU A 79 -5.19 -5.44 -0.06
C GLU A 79 -3.77 -4.99 0.30
N ILE A 80 -3.21 -4.07 -0.47
CA ILE A 80 -1.93 -3.44 -0.15
C ILE A 80 -2.23 -1.98 0.18
N PHE A 81 -1.73 -1.51 1.31
CA PHE A 81 -1.96 -0.14 1.76
C PHE A 81 -0.76 0.38 2.53
N CYS A 82 -0.67 1.70 2.60
CA CYS A 82 0.36 2.42 3.32
C CYS A 82 -0.24 3.08 4.57
N ARG A 83 0.55 3.14 5.64
CA ARG A 83 0.23 3.87 6.87
C ARG A 83 1.36 4.80 7.26
N ALA A 84 1.01 5.92 7.90
CA ALA A 84 1.98 6.80 8.52
C ALA A 84 2.33 6.30 9.92
N ARG A 85 3.61 6.43 10.27
CA ARG A 85 4.16 6.08 11.58
C ARG A 85 4.88 7.28 12.14
N GLU A 86 4.50 7.74 13.32
CA GLU A 86 5.17 8.87 13.96
C GLU A 86 6.52 8.45 14.56
N HIS A 87 7.60 9.15 14.22
CA HIS A 87 8.97 8.74 14.59
C HIS A 87 9.23 8.74 16.10
N TYR A 88 8.59 9.64 16.85
CA TYR A 88 8.85 9.81 18.27
C TYR A 88 8.06 8.84 19.16
N THR A 89 6.82 8.55 18.79
CA THR A 89 5.90 7.72 19.58
C THR A 89 5.83 6.27 19.08
N ASP A 90 6.35 6.03 17.87
CA ASP A 90 6.26 4.76 17.16
C ASP A 90 4.80 4.31 16.90
N GLN A 91 3.86 5.27 16.90
CA GLN A 91 2.44 5.00 16.70
C GLN A 91 2.05 5.12 15.23
N ILE A 92 1.15 4.24 14.81
CA ILE A 92 0.43 4.37 13.55
C ILE A 92 -0.63 5.45 13.70
N VAL A 93 -0.66 6.36 12.74
CA VAL A 93 -1.47 7.57 12.75
C VAL A 93 -2.05 7.84 11.37
N GLY A 94 -3.16 8.58 11.32
CA GLY A 94 -3.88 8.87 10.07
C GLY A 94 -4.64 7.67 9.51
N GLU A 95 -5.40 7.93 8.45
CA GLU A 95 -6.11 6.88 7.71
C GLU A 95 -5.16 6.19 6.73
N PRO A 96 -5.28 4.86 6.54
CA PRO A 96 -4.45 4.15 5.57
C PRO A 96 -4.83 4.51 4.14
N GLU A 97 -3.83 4.61 3.27
CA GLU A 97 -4.03 4.85 1.84
C GLU A 97 -3.82 3.56 1.05
N GLN A 98 -4.77 3.18 0.19
CA GLN A 98 -4.76 1.89 -0.50
C GLN A 98 -4.14 1.97 -1.90
N LEU A 99 -3.27 1.01 -2.22
CA LEU A 99 -2.75 0.80 -3.57
C LEU A 99 -3.73 -0.04 -4.39
N ASN A 100 -4.13 0.46 -5.55
CA ASN A 100 -5.05 -0.21 -6.45
C ASN A 100 -4.29 -1.00 -7.53
N LEU A 101 -4.19 -2.31 -7.33
CA LEU A 101 -3.64 -3.23 -8.32
C LEU A 101 -4.73 -3.70 -9.28
N ILE A 102 -4.53 -3.49 -10.58
CA ILE A 102 -5.43 -3.96 -11.63
C ILE A 102 -4.74 -5.08 -12.38
N TRP A 103 -5.26 -6.29 -12.21
CA TRP A 103 -4.79 -7.45 -12.95
C TRP A 103 -5.22 -7.35 -14.40
N GLU A 104 -4.26 -7.22 -15.30
CA GLU A 104 -4.54 -7.43 -16.71
C GLU A 104 -4.75 -8.93 -16.92
N SER A 105 -5.91 -9.30 -17.46
CA SER A 105 -6.20 -10.66 -17.85
C SER A 105 -5.24 -11.07 -18.97
N GLY A 106 -4.09 -11.63 -18.59
CA GLY A 106 -3.31 -12.47 -19.47
C GLY A 106 -4.25 -13.57 -19.96
N ARG A 107 -4.42 -13.69 -21.28
CA ARG A 107 -5.06 -14.87 -21.87
C ARG A 107 -4.41 -16.08 -21.22
N SER A 108 -5.20 -16.80 -20.42
CA SER A 108 -4.87 -18.15 -19.99
C SER A 108 -4.31 -18.87 -21.21
N MET A 109 -3.04 -19.25 -21.18
CA MET A 109 -2.53 -20.27 -22.10
C MET A 109 -3.26 -21.55 -21.72
N HIS A 110 -4.50 -21.68 -22.20
CA HIS A 110 -5.08 -22.98 -22.44
C HIS A 110 -4.09 -23.68 -23.35
N HIS A 111 -3.42 -24.69 -22.79
CA HIS A 111 -2.81 -25.77 -23.56
C HIS A 111 -3.89 -26.38 -24.44
N ILE A 112 -4.16 -25.78 -25.59
CA ILE A 112 -4.88 -26.45 -26.67
C ILE A 112 -3.83 -27.31 -27.36
N TYR A 113 -3.76 -28.57 -26.93
CA TYR A 113 -3.14 -29.61 -27.74
C TYR A 113 -3.95 -29.72 -29.04
N PHE A 114 -3.61 -28.94 -30.06
CA PHE A 114 -3.94 -29.30 -31.43
C PHE A 114 -2.98 -30.40 -31.86
N ALA A 115 -3.34 -31.66 -31.58
CA ALA A 115 -2.83 -32.77 -32.36
C ALA A 115 -3.48 -32.65 -33.75
N PHE A 116 -2.73 -32.14 -34.72
CA PHE A 116 -3.04 -32.30 -36.12
C PHE A 116 -2.72 -33.75 -36.50
N LEU A 117 -3.76 -34.44 -36.98
CA LEU A 117 -3.81 -35.64 -37.84
C LEU A 117 -2.92 -36.85 -37.50
#